data_AF-A0A1V5DHK1-F1
#
_entry.id   AF-A0A1V5DHK1-F1
#
_cell.length_a   1.000
_cell.length_b   1.000
_cell.length_c   1.000
_cell.angle_alpha   90.00
_cell.angle_beta   90.00
_cell.angle_gamma   90.00
#
_symmetry.space_group_name_H-M   'P 1'
#
loop_
_entity.id
_entity.type
_entity.pdbx_description
1 polymer ?
#
loop_
_entity_poly.entity_id
_entity_poly.type
_entity_poly.pdbx_seq_one_letter_code
_entity_poly.pdbx_strand_id
1 'polypeptide(L)'
;MFLTDGLVSCMVQNMLSISDEEVSDSMREDCAREATNMVCGNLLRNYDSSNVFSLSIPTCQKNNQGDLMPACSEPQADLWQAVFDSDGETLGVLLQMQRS
;
A
#
# COMPACT_ATOMS: atom_id res chain seq x y z
N MET A 1 1.98 -3.49 0.71
CA MET A 1 2.15 -2.06 1.10
C MET A 1 1.99 -1.97 2.60
N PHE A 2 2.68 -1.03 3.23
CA PHE A 2 2.66 -0.81 4.68
C PHE A 2 2.17 0.62 4.89
N LEU A 3 1.02 0.78 5.54
CA LEU A 3 0.43 2.08 5.80
C LEU A 3 0.29 2.26 7.31
N THR A 4 0.62 3.46 7.76
CA THR A 4 0.36 3.90 9.12
C THR A 4 -1.13 4.22 9.30
N ASP A 5 -1.68 3.99 10.50
CA ASP A 5 -3.11 4.18 10.77
C ASP A 5 -3.56 5.63 10.56
N GLY A 6 -2.71 6.61 10.89
CA GLY A 6 -3.01 8.02 10.65
C GLY A 6 -3.09 8.33 9.16
N LEU A 7 -2.15 7.81 8.35
CA LEU A 7 -2.22 7.97 6.88
C LEU A 7 -3.50 7.40 6.30
N VAL A 8 -3.87 6.16 6.67
CA VAL A 8 -5.09 5.54 6.15
C VAL A 8 -6.33 6.30 6.59
N SER A 9 -6.36 6.82 7.82
CA SER A 9 -7.46 7.67 8.30
C SER A 9 -7.59 8.94 7.46
N CYS A 10 -6.48 9.63 7.21
CA CYS A 10 -6.45 10.80 6.34
C CYS A 10 -6.90 10.46 4.90
N MET A 11 -6.49 9.32 4.36
CA MET A 11 -6.93 8.86 3.04
C MET A 11 -8.45 8.65 3.00
N VAL A 12 -9.03 8.02 4.02
CA VAL A 12 -10.49 7.80 4.13
C VAL A 12 -11.23 9.13 4.22
N GLN A 13 -10.81 10.02 5.13
CA GLN A 13 -11.40 11.34 5.30
C GLN A 13 -11.40 12.11 3.97
N ASN A 14 -10.27 12.12 3.26
CA ASN A 14 -10.13 12.82 1.99
C ASN A 14 -10.96 12.18 0.87
N MET A 15 -10.94 10.85 0.74
CA MET A 15 -11.66 10.14 -0.34
C MET A 15 -13.17 10.21 -0.18
N LEU A 16 -13.66 10.14 1.06
CA LEU A 16 -15.09 10.09 1.36
C LEU A 16 -15.66 11.43 1.80
N SER A 17 -14.81 12.44 2.00
CA SER A 17 -15.17 13.77 2.52
C SER A 17 -15.93 13.69 3.85
N ILE A 18 -15.38 12.92 4.79
CA ILE A 18 -15.94 12.69 6.13
C ILE A 18 -14.97 13.16 7.22
N SER A 19 -15.50 13.37 8.43
CA SER A 19 -14.70 13.70 9.61
C SER A 19 -13.98 12.49 10.19
N ASP A 20 -13.00 12.72 11.08
CA ASP A 20 -12.22 11.64 11.71
C ASP A 20 -13.09 10.75 12.60
N GLU A 21 -14.10 11.32 13.25
CA GLU A 21 -15.03 10.60 14.12
C GLU A 21 -15.93 9.61 13.34
N GLU A 22 -16.06 9.80 12.03
CA GLU A 22 -16.82 8.94 11.12
C GLU A 22 -15.96 7.81 10.53
N VAL A 23 -14.63 7.86 10.71
CA VAL A 23 -13.71 6.84 10.17
C VAL A 23 -13.81 5.56 11.01
N SER A 24 -14.31 4.50 10.37
CA SER A 24 -14.33 3.16 10.96
C SER A 24 -13.15 2.31 10.48
N ASP A 25 -12.82 1.27 11.26
CA ASP A 25 -11.77 0.31 10.88
C ASP A 25 -12.06 -0.41 9.57
N SER A 26 -13.32 -0.74 9.28
CA SER A 26 -13.68 -1.36 8.00
C SER A 26 -13.44 -0.42 6.82
N MET A 27 -13.70 0.88 6.99
CA MET A 27 -13.44 1.89 5.96
C MET A 27 -11.94 2.06 5.71
N ARG A 28 -11.12 1.99 6.76
CA ARG A 28 -9.66 2.00 6.63
C ARG A 28 -9.17 0.79 5.83
N GLU A 29 -9.66 -0.40 6.15
CA GLU A 29 -9.28 -1.62 5.43
C GLU A 29 -9.72 -1.61 3.97
N ASP A 30 -10.95 -1.16 3.69
CA ASP A 30 -11.45 -1.02 2.31
C ASP A 30 -10.64 0.01 1.53
N CYS A 31 -10.32 1.16 2.13
CA CYS A 31 -9.50 2.19 1.52
C CYS A 31 -8.07 1.68 1.20
N ALA A 32 -7.44 0.96 2.13
CA ALA A 32 -6.12 0.37 1.91
C ALA A 32 -6.12 -0.68 0.79
N ARG A 33 -7.16 -1.52 0.72
CA ARG A 33 -7.32 -2.51 -0.36
C ARG A 33 -7.54 -1.83 -1.71
N GLU A 34 -8.37 -0.80 -1.78
CA GLU A 34 -8.64 -0.07 -3.02
C GLU A 34 -7.41 0.70 -3.50
N ALA A 35 -6.70 1.37 -2.60
CA ALA A 35 -5.44 2.03 -2.92
C ALA A 35 -4.41 1.03 -3.48
N THR A 36 -4.31 -0.16 -2.89
CA THR A 36 -3.44 -1.24 -3.39
C THR A 36 -3.84 -1.69 -4.78
N ASN A 37 -5.14 -1.93 -5.02
CA ASN A 37 -5.66 -2.29 -6.34
C ASN A 37 -5.32 -1.24 -7.39
N MET A 38 -5.54 0.03 -7.08
CA MET A 38 -5.29 1.16 -7.99
C MET A 38 -3.80 1.30 -8.31
N VAL A 39 -2.93 1.21 -7.30
CA VAL A 39 -1.47 1.27 -7.49
C VAL A 39 -0.99 0.09 -8.34
N CYS A 40 -1.35 -1.14 -7.99
CA CYS A 40 -0.93 -2.33 -8.74
C CYS A 40 -1.47 -2.33 -10.18
N GLY A 41 -2.75 -1.98 -10.37
CA GLY A 41 -3.36 -1.92 -11.69
C GLY A 41 -2.75 -0.83 -12.59
N ASN A 42 -2.37 0.32 -12.03
CA ASN A 42 -1.63 1.34 -12.77
C ASN A 42 -0.19 0.93 -13.05
N LEU A 43 0.52 0.39 -12.05
CA LEU A 43 1.92 -0.04 -12.17
C LEU A 43 2.10 -1.06 -13.31
N LEU A 44 1.29 -2.11 -13.34
CA LEU A 44 1.43 -3.19 -14.31
C LEU A 44 1.19 -2.74 -15.75
N ARG A 45 0.23 -1.83 -15.96
CA ARG A 45 0.00 -1.23 -17.28
C ARG A 45 1.18 -0.39 -17.77
N ASN A 46 1.87 0.31 -16.86
CA ASN A 46 3.04 1.11 -17.20
C ASN A 46 4.32 0.27 -17.32
N TYR A 47 4.40 -0.85 -16.60
CA TYR A 47 5.52 -1.77 -16.67
C TYR A 47 5.56 -2.52 -18.00
N ASP A 48 4.44 -3.12 -18.40
CA ASP A 48 4.32 -3.80 -19.69
C ASP A 48 2.88 -3.80 -20.18
N SER A 49 2.57 -2.90 -21.11
CA SER A 49 1.23 -2.79 -21.70
C SER A 49 0.89 -3.92 -22.66
N SER A 50 1.86 -4.76 -23.06
CA SER A 50 1.65 -5.87 -23.98
C SER A 50 1.25 -7.17 -23.30
N ASN A 51 1.47 -7.26 -21.98
CA ASN A 51 1.16 -8.44 -21.18
C ASN A 51 -0.13 -8.24 -20.36
N VAL A 52 -0.89 -9.32 -20.22
CA VAL A 52 -2.05 -9.37 -19.32
C VAL A 52 -1.61 -9.99 -18.01
N PHE A 53 -1.56 -9.17 -16.96
CA PHE A 53 -1.26 -9.62 -15.62
C PHE A 53 -2.54 -10.00 -14.87
N SER A 54 -2.51 -11.13 -14.16
CA SER A 54 -3.59 -11.55 -13.28
C SER A 54 -3.32 -11.07 -11.85
N LEU A 55 -4.09 -10.11 -11.38
CA LEU A 55 -4.02 -9.61 -10.00
C LEU A 55 -4.86 -10.47 -9.06
N SER A 56 -4.30 -10.81 -7.90
CA SER A 56 -5.06 -11.38 -6.78
C SER A 56 -5.77 -10.29 -5.98
N ILE A 57 -6.80 -10.66 -5.24
CA ILE A 57 -7.50 -9.75 -4.33
C ILE A 57 -6.53 -9.32 -3.21
N PRO A 58 -6.39 -8.01 -2.93
CA PRO A 58 -5.56 -7.54 -1.82
C PRO A 58 -6.07 -8.05 -0.47
N THR A 59 -5.13 -8.49 0.37
CA THR A 59 -5.40 -8.82 1.77
C THR A 59 -4.87 -7.70 2.67
N CYS A 60 -5.57 -7.44 3.75
CA CYS A 60 -5.17 -6.46 4.76
C CYS A 60 -4.87 -7.18 6.07
N GLN A 61 -3.76 -6.83 6.70
CA GLN A 61 -3.37 -7.35 8.00
C GLN A 61 -2.91 -6.16 8.85
N LYS A 62 -3.45 -6.07 10.07
CA LYS A 62 -2.94 -5.11 11.06
C LYS A 62 -1.63 -5.66 11.63
N ASN A 63 -0.61 -4.81 11.61
CA ASN A 63 0.67 -5.07 12.25
C ASN A 63 0.54 -4.91 13.77
N ASN A 64 1.30 -5.70 14.54
CA ASN A 64 1.40 -5.47 15.98
C ASN A 64 2.28 -4.25 16.25
N GLN A 65 2.12 -3.62 17.42
CA GLN A 65 3.02 -2.54 17.84
C GLN A 65 4.49 -3.02 17.81
N GLY A 66 5.29 -2.41 16.94
CA GLY A 66 6.71 -2.75 16.76
C GLY A 66 7.03 -3.54 15.49
N ASP A 67 6.03 -4.01 14.74
CA ASP A 67 6.23 -4.62 13.42
C ASP A 67 6.61 -3.52 12.42
N LEU A 68 7.92 -3.30 12.29
CA LEU A 68 8.48 -2.41 11.29
C LEU A 68 8.32 -3.02 9.90
N MET A 69 8.20 -2.16 8.88
CA MET A 69 8.36 -2.61 7.50
C MET A 69 9.67 -3.39 7.38
N PRO A 70 9.70 -4.56 6.71
CA PRO A 70 10.94 -5.28 6.47
C PRO A 70 11.94 -4.33 5.82
N ALA A 71 12.98 -3.95 6.55
CA ALA A 71 14.08 -3.19 5.99
C ALA A 71 14.85 -4.14 5.09
N CYS A 72 14.97 -3.81 3.80
CA CYS A 72 15.80 -4.57 2.89
C CYS A 72 17.27 -4.37 3.30
N SER A 73 17.78 -5.27 4.15
CA SER A 73 19.14 -5.18 4.69
C SER A 73 20.21 -5.54 3.68
N GLU A 74 19.86 -6.19 2.57
CA GLU A 74 20.76 -6.46 1.44
C GLU A 74 20.08 -6.15 0.09
N PRO A 75 20.82 -5.63 -0.90
CA PRO A 75 20.29 -5.41 -2.25
C PRO A 75 20.01 -6.75 -2.94
N GLN A 76 18.79 -7.26 -2.80
CA GLN A 76 18.29 -8.32 -3.66
C GLN A 76 17.96 -7.69 -5.02
N ALA A 77 18.55 -8.22 -6.09
CA ALA A 77 18.46 -7.66 -7.45
C ALA A 77 17.02 -7.45 -7.96
N ASP A 78 16.06 -8.16 -7.37
CA ASP A 78 14.66 -8.24 -7.78
C ASP A 78 13.69 -7.54 -6.80
N LEU A 79 14.23 -6.89 -5.76
CA LEU A 79 13.44 -6.26 -4.71
C LEU A 79 13.61 -4.74 -4.75
N TRP A 80 12.51 -4.04 -4.99
CA TRP A 80 12.44 -2.58 -4.98
C TRP A 80 11.64 -2.11 -3.77
N GLN A 81 12.17 -1.10 -3.08
CA GLN A 81 11.55 -0.51 -1.90
C GLN A 81 11.47 1.01 -2.07
N ALA A 82 10.31 1.58 -1.77
CA ALA A 82 10.14 3.02 -1.61
C ALA A 82 9.37 3.33 -0.33
N VAL A 83 9.71 4.48 0.25
CA VAL A 83 9.07 5.01 1.45
C VAL A 83 8.64 6.44 1.13
N PHE A 84 7.39 6.74 1.42
CA PHE A 84 6.78 8.05 1.28
C PHE A 84 6.37 8.54 2.66
N ASP A 85 6.77 9.75 3.03
CA ASP A 85 6.32 10.41 4.25
C ASP A 85 5.28 11.48 3.93
N SER A 86 4.32 11.65 4.84
CA SER A 86 3.34 12.74 4.81
C SER A 86 2.96 13.09 6.23
N ASP A 87 3.25 14.31 6.67
CA ASP A 87 2.83 14.85 7.97
C ASP A 87 3.16 13.98 9.19
N GLY A 88 4.30 13.28 9.15
CA GLY A 88 4.74 12.36 10.22
C GLY A 88 4.18 10.95 10.11
N GLU A 89 3.28 10.72 9.16
CA GLU A 89 2.78 9.40 8.78
C GLU A 89 3.59 8.85 7.58
N THR A 90 3.50 7.55 7.33
CA THR A 90 4.36 6.87 6.35
C THR A 90 3.60 5.82 5.53
N LEU A 91 3.92 5.76 4.24
CA LEU A 91 3.59 4.68 3.31
C LEU A 91 4.88 3.99 2.83
N GLY A 92 4.97 2.70 3.11
CA GLY A 92 6.00 1.82 2.59
C GLY A 92 5.49 0.96 1.43
N VAL A 93 6.22 0.96 0.32
CA VAL A 93 5.96 0.09 -0.84
C VAL A 93 7.15 -0.84 -1.04
N LEU A 94 6.86 -2.12 -1.13
CA LEU A 94 7.83 -3.17 -1.42
C LEU A 94 7.31 -3.95 -2.63
N LEU A 95 8.12 -4.01 -3.68
CA LEU A 95 7.82 -4.66 -4.95
C LEU A 95 8.90 -5.69 -5.23
N GLN A 96 8.52 -6.94 -5.35
CA GLN A 96 9.41 -8.02 -5.78
C GLN A 96 8.98 -8.48 -7.18
N MET A 97 9.89 -8.46 -8.15
CA MET A 97 9.62 -8.93 -9.50
C MET A 97 10.52 -10.12 -9.84
N GLN A 98 9.92 -11.28 -10.09
CA GLN A 98 10.69 -12.43 -10.56
C GLN A 98 10.76 -12.39 -12.09
N ARG A 99 11.97 -12.37 -12.64
CA ARG A 99 12.18 -12.58 -14.08
C ARG A 99 12.05 -14.07 -14.39
N SER A 100 11.08 -14.42 -15.24
CA SER A 100 10.94 -15.76 -15.82
C SER A 100 11.91 -15.98 -16.97
#